data_AF-A0AAW9B3T2-F1
#
_entry.id   AF-A0AAW9B3T2-F1
#
_cell.length_a   1.000
_cell.length_b   1.000
_cell.length_c   1.000
_cell.angle_alpha   90.00
_cell.angle_beta   90.00
_cell.angle_gamma   90.00
#
_symmetry.space_group_name_H-M   'P 1'
#
loop_
_entity.id
_entity.type
_entity.pdbx_description
1 polymer ?
#
loop_
_entity_poly.entity_id
_entity_poly.type
_entity_poly.pdbx_seq_one_letter_code
_entity_poly.pdbx_strand_id
1 'polypeptide(L)'
;MNARQLRHYSRQAVRLLGMLDKQCGDVALTPVQAHALGEIQLQPLTINQLAQQLNVDKSNASRTVTGLIKLGLVESIENPKDKRSQLVAITEQGQQALSQLDQQQNHFFEQLLTQLDDSEQEQLKLGLETYLKGLTKVCQSEEYVLRPLTKADNPQVADVIRKVSAEYGLTADKGYGVADPTLDDMYSVYNQCGAAYWVIEHRGEIVGGGGFAPLAGEPNVCELQKMYFLPQTRGHGLAKRIVALSLQLAEQFGYQQCYLETTECLREAVSLYEKLGFEHLDAPLGQTGHDACEVVMLKML
;
A
#
# COMPACT_ATOMS: atom_id res chain seq x y z
N MET A 1 -5.13 16.31 23.90
CA MET A 1 -5.01 17.19 22.71
C MET A 1 -6.24 17.00 21.82
N ASN A 2 -6.81 18.09 21.28
CA ASN A 2 -7.93 18.00 20.31
C ASN A 2 -7.46 18.31 18.87
N ALA A 3 -8.30 18.00 17.88
CA ALA A 3 -7.96 18.17 16.45
C ALA A 3 -7.61 19.63 16.06
N ARG A 4 -8.24 20.62 16.70
CA ARG A 4 -7.97 22.04 16.43
C ARG A 4 -6.58 22.46 16.91
N GLN A 5 -6.18 22.00 18.09
CA GLN A 5 -4.83 22.23 18.64
C GLN A 5 -3.77 21.58 17.77
N LEU A 6 -3.96 20.30 17.43
CA LEU A 6 -3.01 19.57 16.58
C LEU A 6 -2.81 20.29 15.24
N ARG A 7 -3.90 20.65 14.55
CA ARG A 7 -3.85 21.42 13.30
C ARG A 7 -3.17 22.78 13.46
N HIS A 8 -3.33 23.44 14.60
CA HIS A 8 -2.66 24.71 14.87
C HIS A 8 -1.14 24.53 14.95
N TYR A 9 -0.67 23.51 15.68
CA TYR A 9 0.75 23.18 15.76
C TYR A 9 1.33 22.80 14.40
N SER A 10 0.64 21.96 13.61
CA SER A 10 1.09 21.58 12.26
C SER A 10 1.29 22.81 11.37
N ARG A 11 0.34 23.77 11.40
CA ARG A 11 0.44 25.02 10.61
C ARG A 11 1.55 25.94 11.10
N GLN A 12 1.83 25.95 12.40
CA GLN A 12 2.98 26.69 12.92
C GLN A 12 4.29 26.06 12.46
N ALA A 13 4.43 24.74 12.56
CA ALA A 13 5.60 24.02 12.07
C ALA A 13 5.87 24.29 10.59
N VAL A 14 4.85 24.18 9.73
CA VAL A 14 4.97 24.50 8.28
C VAL A 14 5.53 25.90 8.04
N ARG A 15 5.12 26.90 8.85
CA ARG A 15 5.63 28.28 8.71
C ARG A 15 7.04 28.44 9.26
N LEU A 16 7.33 27.87 10.44
CA LEU A 16 8.63 28.00 11.10
C LEU A 16 9.74 27.25 10.37
N LEU A 17 9.39 26.14 9.70
CA LEU A 17 10.32 25.38 8.85
C LEU A 17 10.52 26.02 7.46
N GLY A 18 9.93 27.19 7.18
CA GLY A 18 10.11 27.90 5.91
C GLY A 18 9.44 27.23 4.71
N MET A 19 8.47 26.32 4.92
CA MET A 19 7.82 25.58 3.82
C MET A 19 6.95 26.48 2.92
N LEU A 20 6.70 27.73 3.32
CA LEU A 20 5.95 28.72 2.56
C LEU A 20 6.86 29.83 1.99
N ASP A 21 8.17 29.71 2.17
CA ASP A 21 9.13 30.71 1.71
C ASP A 21 9.38 30.58 0.21
N LYS A 22 9.88 31.66 -0.39
CA LYS A 22 10.24 31.69 -1.82
C LYS A 22 11.47 30.83 -2.12
N GLN A 23 12.31 30.59 -1.12
CA GLN A 23 13.52 29.79 -1.24
C GLN A 23 13.84 29.09 0.09
N CYS A 24 14.60 27.99 0.03
CA CYS A 24 15.09 27.25 1.18
C CYS A 24 16.51 27.69 1.53
N GLY A 25 16.64 28.36 2.68
CA GLY A 25 17.92 28.87 3.13
C GLY A 25 18.51 29.89 2.15
N ASP A 26 19.81 29.76 1.90
CA ASP A 26 20.56 30.62 0.98
C ASP A 26 20.65 30.04 -0.44
N VAL A 27 20.10 28.84 -0.64
CA VAL A 27 20.03 28.21 -1.96
C VAL A 27 18.76 28.70 -2.66
N ALA A 28 18.88 29.14 -3.93
CA ALA A 28 17.78 29.64 -4.74
C ALA A 28 16.81 28.53 -5.23
N LEU A 29 16.42 27.64 -4.33
CA LEU A 29 15.45 26.56 -4.54
C LEU A 29 14.20 26.82 -3.73
N THR A 30 13.03 26.74 -4.35
CA THR A 30 11.77 26.71 -3.60
C THR A 30 11.69 25.45 -2.72
N PRO A 31 10.91 25.44 -1.63
CA PRO A 31 10.71 24.24 -0.81
C PRO A 31 10.35 22.99 -1.60
N VAL A 32 9.43 23.10 -2.56
CA VAL A 32 9.03 21.96 -3.39
C VAL A 32 10.18 21.46 -4.27
N GLN A 33 11.04 22.35 -4.78
CA GLN A 33 12.23 21.96 -5.54
C GLN A 33 13.30 21.29 -4.67
N ALA A 34 13.52 21.79 -3.44
CA ALA A 34 14.41 21.19 -2.47
C ALA A 34 13.98 19.76 -2.12
N HIS A 35 12.70 19.56 -1.77
CA HIS A 35 12.16 18.23 -1.50
C HIS A 35 12.25 17.31 -2.72
N ALA A 36 11.94 17.81 -3.92
CA ALA A 36 12.08 17.03 -5.14
C ALA A 36 13.52 16.56 -5.37
N LEU A 37 14.50 17.43 -5.14
CA LEU A 37 15.91 17.10 -5.32
C LEU A 37 16.37 16.02 -4.34
N GLY A 38 15.91 16.07 -3.09
CA GLY A 38 16.15 15.04 -2.08
C GLY A 38 15.62 13.66 -2.49
N GLU A 39 14.38 13.58 -2.99
CA GLU A 39 13.80 12.32 -3.46
C GLU A 39 14.54 11.75 -4.68
N ILE A 40 14.91 12.62 -5.64
CA ILE A 40 15.62 12.23 -6.86
C ILE A 40 17.06 11.78 -6.57
N GLN A 41 17.68 12.29 -5.49
CA GLN A 41 19.01 11.85 -5.06
C GLN A 41 19.01 10.38 -4.63
N LEU A 42 17.94 9.92 -3.99
CA LEU A 42 17.84 8.53 -3.53
C LEU A 42 17.78 7.55 -4.71
N GLN A 43 17.06 7.91 -5.76
CA GLN A 43 16.95 7.13 -7.00
C GLN A 43 16.36 7.97 -8.14
N PRO A 44 16.67 7.66 -9.41
CA PRO A 44 15.99 8.27 -10.54
C PRO A 44 14.48 7.94 -10.56
N LEU A 45 13.65 8.95 -10.82
CA LEU A 45 12.19 8.83 -10.73
C LEU A 45 11.51 9.35 -11.99
N THR A 46 10.39 8.75 -12.37
CA THR A 46 9.45 9.36 -13.33
C THR A 46 8.71 10.54 -12.67
N ILE A 47 8.17 11.45 -13.48
CA ILE A 47 7.32 12.55 -12.97
C ILE A 47 6.14 12.02 -12.14
N ASN A 48 5.55 10.88 -12.53
CA ASN A 48 4.45 10.29 -11.79
C ASN A 48 4.90 9.78 -10.40
N GLN A 49 6.04 9.11 -10.32
CA GLN A 49 6.59 8.63 -9.05
C GLN A 49 7.00 9.79 -8.14
N LEU A 50 7.58 10.86 -8.70
CA LEU A 50 7.93 12.04 -7.93
C LEU A 50 6.69 12.76 -7.39
N ALA A 51 5.64 12.93 -8.21
CA ALA A 51 4.37 13.50 -7.78
C ALA A 51 3.77 12.73 -6.59
N GLN A 52 3.85 11.41 -6.67
CA GLN A 52 3.42 10.47 -5.64
C GLN A 52 4.23 10.57 -4.33
N GLN A 53 5.56 10.71 -4.40
CA GLN A 53 6.40 10.85 -3.21
C GLN A 53 6.23 12.21 -2.53
N LEU A 54 6.13 13.29 -3.32
CA LEU A 54 5.94 14.64 -2.79
C LEU A 54 4.51 14.93 -2.36
N ASN A 55 3.57 14.01 -2.62
CA ASN A 55 2.14 14.19 -2.41
C ASN A 55 1.60 15.48 -3.09
N VAL A 56 1.95 15.65 -4.37
CA VAL A 56 1.49 16.77 -5.22
C VAL A 56 0.90 16.25 -6.51
N ASP A 57 0.11 17.08 -7.19
CA ASP A 57 -0.41 16.71 -8.50
C ASP A 57 0.71 16.62 -9.56
N LYS A 58 0.46 15.83 -10.62
CA LYS A 58 1.41 15.62 -11.71
C LYS A 58 1.84 16.93 -12.39
N SER A 59 0.96 17.92 -12.49
CA SER A 59 1.27 19.21 -13.13
C SER A 59 2.25 20.03 -12.28
N ASN A 60 2.14 19.93 -10.96
CA ASN A 60 3.07 20.55 -10.02
C ASN A 60 4.44 19.87 -10.08
N ALA A 61 4.49 18.54 -9.99
CA ALA A 61 5.75 17.79 -10.13
C ALA A 61 6.44 18.07 -11.47
N SER A 62 5.71 18.09 -12.58
CA SER A 62 6.25 18.41 -13.90
C SER A 62 6.84 19.83 -13.97
N ARG A 63 6.17 20.82 -13.39
CA ARG A 63 6.68 22.20 -13.30
C ARG A 63 7.94 22.28 -12.43
N THR A 64 7.96 21.58 -11.31
CA THR A 64 9.13 21.50 -10.41
C THR A 64 10.34 20.91 -11.13
N VAL A 65 10.17 19.76 -11.79
CA VAL A 65 11.24 19.12 -12.60
C VAL A 65 11.71 20.04 -13.71
N THR A 66 10.80 20.69 -14.44
CA THR A 66 11.16 21.65 -15.49
C THR A 66 12.00 22.81 -14.93
N GLY A 67 11.66 23.29 -13.74
CA GLY A 67 12.46 24.30 -13.04
C GLY A 67 13.85 23.80 -12.66
N LEU A 68 13.95 22.59 -12.11
CA LEU A 68 15.24 21.98 -11.73
C LEU A 68 16.15 21.70 -12.95
N ILE A 69 15.58 21.27 -14.08
CA ILE A 69 16.33 21.08 -15.34
C ILE A 69 16.89 22.42 -15.82
N LYS A 70 16.09 23.50 -15.78
CA LYS A 70 16.54 24.85 -16.15
C LYS A 70 17.69 25.35 -15.27
N LEU A 71 17.75 24.92 -14.02
CA LEU A 71 18.83 25.22 -13.08
C LEU A 71 20.05 24.31 -13.25
N GLY A 72 19.99 23.29 -14.10
CA GLY A 72 21.07 22.31 -14.32
C GLY A 72 21.23 21.29 -13.18
N LEU A 73 20.26 21.19 -12.27
CA LEU A 73 20.38 20.36 -11.05
C LEU A 73 19.88 18.93 -11.25
N VAL A 74 19.04 18.72 -12.26
CA VAL A 74 18.58 17.40 -12.66
C VAL A 74 18.58 17.30 -14.19
N GLU A 75 18.65 16.08 -14.69
CA GLU A 75 18.60 15.78 -16.11
C GLU A 75 17.58 14.68 -16.39
N SER A 76 17.13 14.60 -17.65
CA SER A 76 16.23 13.55 -18.09
C SER A 76 17.01 12.42 -18.77
N ILE A 77 16.77 11.19 -18.32
CA ILE A 77 17.41 9.98 -18.85
C ILE A 77 16.35 9.01 -19.38
N GLU A 78 16.74 8.13 -20.30
CA GLU A 78 15.86 7.09 -20.81
C GLU A 78 15.44 6.13 -19.70
N ASN A 79 14.15 5.75 -19.67
CA ASN A 79 13.69 4.71 -18.77
C ASN A 79 13.98 3.33 -19.38
N PRO A 80 14.87 2.51 -18.80
CA PRO A 80 15.21 1.19 -19.33
C PRO A 80 14.04 0.19 -19.30
N LYS A 81 13.02 0.45 -18.46
CA LYS A 81 11.85 -0.44 -18.30
C LYS A 81 10.67 -0.06 -19.21
N ASP A 82 10.55 1.21 -19.60
CA ASP A 82 9.48 1.68 -20.48
C ASP A 82 9.96 2.87 -21.33
N LYS A 83 10.29 2.58 -22.60
CA LYS A 83 10.77 3.59 -23.58
C LYS A 83 9.80 4.74 -23.82
N ARG A 84 8.54 4.63 -23.41
CA ARG A 84 7.53 5.71 -23.53
C ARG A 84 7.60 6.71 -22.37
N SER A 85 8.42 6.45 -21.36
CA SER A 85 8.60 7.29 -20.19
C SER A 85 10.06 7.69 -20.01
N GLN A 86 10.28 8.79 -19.30
CA GLN A 86 11.61 9.26 -18.94
C GLN A 86 11.77 9.28 -17.43
N LEU A 87 13.00 9.02 -16.98
CA LEU A 87 13.40 9.22 -15.60
C LEU A 87 14.07 10.59 -15.46
N VAL A 88 14.04 11.10 -14.25
CA VAL A 88 14.75 12.30 -13.82
C VAL A 88 15.84 11.86 -12.86
N ALA A 89 17.09 12.25 -13.13
CA ALA A 89 18.25 11.93 -12.31
C ALA A 89 18.94 13.22 -11.85
N ILE A 90 19.58 13.17 -10.68
CA ILE A 90 20.33 14.29 -10.14
C ILE A 90 21.66 14.46 -10.88
N THR A 91 22.07 15.70 -11.18
CA THR A 91 23.39 16.00 -11.73
C THR A 91 24.42 16.20 -10.62
N GLU A 92 25.71 16.27 -10.96
CA GLU A 92 26.76 16.66 -9.98
C GLU A 92 26.49 18.03 -9.35
N GLN A 93 26.04 19.00 -10.16
CA GLN A 93 25.64 20.33 -9.67
C GLN A 93 24.43 20.23 -8.72
N GLY A 94 23.47 19.35 -9.03
CA GLY A 94 22.34 19.04 -8.15
C GLY A 94 22.79 18.48 -6.82
N GLN A 95 23.71 17.53 -6.81
CA GLN A 95 24.25 16.94 -5.59
C GLN A 95 24.98 17.98 -4.73
N GLN A 96 25.74 18.88 -5.34
CA GLN A 96 26.41 19.97 -4.61
C GLN A 96 25.39 20.96 -4.00
N ALA A 97 24.38 21.37 -4.77
CA ALA A 97 23.33 22.26 -4.29
C ALA A 97 22.54 21.64 -3.13
N LEU A 98 22.20 20.35 -3.23
CA LEU A 98 21.52 19.62 -2.16
C LEU A 98 22.40 19.48 -0.92
N SER A 99 23.69 19.14 -1.09
CA SER A 99 24.63 19.03 0.03
C SER A 99 24.79 20.35 0.79
N GLN A 100 24.86 21.47 0.08
CA GLN A 100 24.89 22.81 0.68
C GLN A 100 23.60 23.10 1.45
N LEU A 101 22.46 22.74 0.86
CA LEU A 101 21.16 22.92 1.50
C LEU A 101 21.02 22.07 2.77
N ASP A 102 21.42 20.80 2.72
CA ASP A 102 21.36 19.87 3.85
C ASP A 102 22.25 20.35 5.00
N GLN A 103 23.45 20.87 4.71
CA GLN A 103 24.32 21.47 5.73
C GLN A 103 23.63 22.65 6.44
N GLN A 104 22.96 23.52 5.70
CA GLN A 104 22.26 24.67 6.27
C GLN A 104 21.04 24.24 7.12
N GLN A 105 20.26 23.27 6.63
CA GLN A 105 19.12 22.75 7.38
C GLN A 105 19.55 21.98 8.62
N ASN A 106 20.58 21.15 8.53
CA ASN A 106 21.13 20.41 9.66
C ASN A 106 21.64 21.37 10.73
N HIS A 107 22.32 22.45 10.36
CA HIS A 107 22.76 23.45 11.33
C HIS A 107 21.59 24.07 12.11
N PHE A 108 20.47 24.37 11.44
CA PHE A 108 19.26 24.86 12.11
C PHE A 108 18.70 23.84 13.10
N PHE A 109 18.62 22.56 12.72
CA PHE A 109 18.13 21.51 13.62
C PHE A 109 19.10 21.18 14.76
N GLU A 110 20.40 21.23 14.53
CA GLU A 110 21.41 21.11 15.58
C GLU A 110 21.24 22.22 16.62
N GLN A 111 21.07 23.47 16.19
CA GLN A 111 20.77 24.58 17.10
C GLN A 111 19.49 24.34 17.90
N LEU A 112 18.42 23.85 17.26
CA LEU A 112 17.18 23.48 17.96
C LEU A 112 17.44 22.41 19.02
N LEU A 113 18.20 21.36 18.68
CA LEU A 113 18.50 20.27 19.62
C LEU A 113 19.35 20.75 20.80
N THR A 114 20.25 21.72 20.61
CA THR A 114 21.02 22.30 21.74
C THR A 114 20.17 23.07 22.76
N GLN A 115 18.91 23.42 22.41
CA GLN A 115 17.98 24.07 23.34
C GLN A 115 17.19 23.05 24.19
N LEU A 116 17.36 21.75 23.94
CA LEU A 116 16.62 20.67 24.58
C LEU A 116 17.58 19.77 25.36
N ASP A 117 17.19 19.40 26.58
CA ASP A 117 17.90 18.35 27.32
C ASP A 117 17.65 16.95 26.75
N ASP A 118 18.40 15.94 27.20
CA ASP A 118 18.31 14.56 26.68
C ASP A 118 16.90 13.96 26.82
N SER A 119 16.18 14.31 27.89
CA SER A 119 14.81 13.85 28.15
C SER A 119 13.82 14.52 27.20
N GLU A 120 13.96 15.82 26.98
CA GLU A 120 13.15 16.58 26.02
C GLU A 120 13.39 16.10 24.58
N GLN A 121 14.63 15.77 24.21
CA GLN A 121 14.95 15.21 22.89
C GLN A 121 14.30 13.82 22.69
N GLU A 122 14.33 12.95 23.71
CA GLU A 122 13.66 11.65 23.64
C GLU A 122 12.13 11.80 23.52
N GLN A 123 11.53 12.73 24.27
CA GLN A 123 10.10 13.04 24.17
C GLN A 123 9.72 13.61 22.79
N LEU A 124 10.55 14.49 22.24
CA LEU A 124 10.36 15.04 20.90
C LEU A 124 10.38 13.94 19.84
N LYS A 125 11.38 13.05 19.91
CA LYS A 125 11.48 11.90 19.00
C LYS A 125 10.22 11.04 19.04
N LEU A 126 9.82 10.58 20.24
CA LEU A 126 8.63 9.73 20.40
C LEU A 126 7.34 10.43 19.93
N GLY A 127 7.22 11.72 20.22
CA GLY A 127 6.09 12.55 19.80
C GLY A 127 6.00 12.68 18.28
N LEU A 128 7.11 12.96 17.60
CA LEU A 128 7.19 13.06 16.14
C LEU A 128 6.91 11.71 15.47
N GLU A 129 7.52 10.62 15.95
CA GLU A 129 7.27 9.27 15.43
C GLU A 129 5.78 8.90 15.55
N THR A 130 5.15 9.19 16.69
CA THR A 130 3.73 8.93 16.92
C THR A 130 2.84 9.80 16.00
N TYR A 131 3.20 11.08 15.86
CA TYR A 131 2.47 12.01 15.00
C TYR A 131 2.54 11.60 13.52
N LEU A 132 3.74 11.27 13.02
CA LEU A 132 3.97 10.80 11.66
C LEU A 132 3.25 9.47 11.41
N LYS A 133 3.30 8.52 12.34
CA LYS A 133 2.53 7.27 12.26
C LYS A 133 1.03 7.52 12.11
N GLY A 134 0.49 8.48 12.85
CA GLY A 134 -0.92 8.89 12.74
C GLY A 134 -1.25 9.50 11.38
N LEU A 135 -0.44 10.44 10.89
CA LEU A 135 -0.61 11.07 9.58
C LEU A 135 -0.55 10.05 8.44
N THR A 136 0.48 9.20 8.43
CA THR A 136 0.67 8.17 7.42
C THR A 136 -0.56 7.25 7.35
N LYS A 137 -1.10 6.82 8.49
CA LYS A 137 -2.30 5.98 8.54
C LYS A 137 -3.54 6.67 7.96
N VAL A 138 -3.71 7.97 8.21
CA VAL A 138 -4.84 8.74 7.68
C VAL A 138 -4.69 8.93 6.17
N CYS A 139 -3.52 9.36 5.69
CA CYS A 139 -3.27 9.55 4.26
C CYS A 139 -3.40 8.24 3.48
N GLN A 140 -2.88 7.12 3.99
CA GLN A 140 -3.02 5.81 3.36
C GLN A 140 -4.45 5.28 3.38
N SER A 141 -5.25 5.63 4.39
CA SER A 141 -6.64 5.19 4.45
C SER A 141 -7.52 5.78 3.34
N GLU A 142 -7.08 6.89 2.73
CA GLU A 142 -7.73 7.49 1.55
C GLU A 142 -7.16 6.98 0.21
N GLU A 143 -6.03 6.26 0.20
CA GLU A 143 -5.40 5.77 -1.04
C GLU A 143 -5.83 4.36 -1.43
N TYR A 144 -6.33 3.55 -0.50
CA TYR A 144 -6.81 2.19 -0.77
C TYR A 144 -8.32 2.16 -0.98
N VAL A 145 -8.72 2.00 -2.23
CA VAL A 145 -10.13 1.88 -2.61
C VAL A 145 -10.49 0.40 -2.67
N LEU A 146 -11.35 -0.04 -1.74
CA LEU A 146 -12.03 -1.33 -1.86
C LEU A 146 -13.23 -1.17 -2.78
N ARG A 147 -13.29 -1.97 -3.84
CA ARG A 147 -14.43 -2.01 -4.76
C ARG A 147 -14.65 -3.42 -5.30
N PRO A 148 -15.86 -3.73 -5.81
CA PRO A 148 -16.10 -4.98 -6.51
C PRO A 148 -15.15 -5.16 -7.71
N LEU A 149 -14.82 -6.42 -7.99
CA LEU A 149 -14.07 -6.83 -9.17
C LEU A 149 -14.81 -6.48 -10.46
N THR A 150 -14.08 -5.99 -11.46
CA THR A 150 -14.58 -5.79 -12.82
C THR A 150 -13.76 -6.61 -13.82
N LYS A 151 -14.31 -6.83 -15.02
CA LYS A 151 -13.60 -7.55 -16.09
C LYS A 151 -12.25 -6.92 -16.47
N ALA A 152 -12.12 -5.60 -16.33
CA ALA A 152 -10.87 -4.89 -16.64
C ALA A 152 -9.74 -5.20 -15.66
N ASP A 153 -10.05 -5.72 -14.47
CA ASP A 153 -9.09 -5.98 -13.42
C ASP A 153 -8.41 -7.36 -13.54
N ASN A 154 -8.99 -8.29 -14.31
CA ASN A 154 -8.50 -9.67 -14.47
C ASN A 154 -6.97 -9.76 -14.68
N PRO A 155 -6.35 -8.99 -15.59
CA PRO A 155 -4.90 -9.08 -15.80
C PRO A 155 -4.08 -8.66 -14.57
N GLN A 156 -4.52 -7.63 -13.85
CA GLN A 156 -3.80 -7.15 -12.67
C GLN A 156 -4.01 -8.07 -11.46
N VAL A 157 -5.22 -8.62 -11.29
CA VAL A 157 -5.50 -9.62 -10.25
C VAL A 157 -4.65 -10.87 -10.46
N ALA A 158 -4.58 -11.40 -11.68
CA ALA A 158 -3.73 -12.54 -12.00
C ALA A 158 -2.26 -12.27 -11.68
N ASP A 159 -1.75 -11.08 -12.00
CA ASP A 159 -0.37 -10.67 -11.68
C ASP A 159 -0.12 -10.61 -10.15
N VAL A 160 -1.06 -10.04 -9.38
CA VAL A 160 -0.98 -10.04 -7.91
C VAL A 160 -0.93 -11.45 -7.35
N ILE A 161 -1.83 -12.34 -7.79
CA ILE A 161 -1.90 -13.73 -7.31
C ILE A 161 -0.57 -14.44 -7.59
N ARG A 162 -0.04 -14.33 -8.82
CA ARG A 162 1.24 -14.94 -9.20
C ARG A 162 2.42 -14.39 -8.38
N LYS A 163 2.47 -13.08 -8.14
CA LYS A 163 3.51 -12.43 -7.32
C LYS A 163 3.47 -12.91 -5.87
N VAL A 164 2.29 -12.90 -5.25
CA VAL A 164 2.12 -13.33 -3.85
C VAL A 164 2.42 -14.82 -3.72
N SER A 165 1.91 -15.65 -4.61
CA SER A 165 2.21 -17.08 -4.63
C SER A 165 3.71 -17.37 -4.74
N ALA A 166 4.44 -16.63 -5.59
CA ALA A 166 5.89 -16.77 -5.72
C ALA A 166 6.63 -16.36 -4.43
N GLU A 167 6.20 -15.29 -3.75
CA GLU A 167 6.79 -14.83 -2.46
C GLU A 167 6.73 -15.92 -1.39
N TYR A 168 5.60 -16.64 -1.30
CA TYR A 168 5.40 -17.72 -0.33
C TYR A 168 5.88 -19.09 -0.84
N GLY A 169 6.50 -19.14 -2.03
CA GLY A 169 6.98 -20.39 -2.62
C GLY A 169 5.86 -21.39 -2.94
N LEU A 170 4.63 -20.91 -3.13
CA LEU A 170 3.43 -21.66 -3.49
C LEU A 170 3.35 -21.72 -5.02
N THR A 171 4.18 -22.54 -5.65
CA THR A 171 4.33 -22.59 -7.12
C THR A 171 3.59 -23.78 -7.73
N ALA A 172 3.34 -23.73 -9.05
CA ALA A 172 2.56 -24.76 -9.76
C ALA A 172 3.20 -26.16 -9.70
N ASP A 173 4.53 -26.23 -9.62
CA ASP A 173 5.31 -27.47 -9.41
C ASP A 173 5.08 -28.11 -8.04
N LYS A 174 4.44 -27.40 -7.10
CA LYS A 174 4.09 -27.90 -5.77
C LYS A 174 2.59 -28.19 -5.59
N GLY A 175 1.82 -28.22 -6.68
CA GLY A 175 0.39 -28.54 -6.64
C GLY A 175 -0.52 -27.37 -6.24
N TYR A 176 0.00 -26.16 -6.07
CA TYR A 176 -0.82 -24.97 -5.86
C TYR A 176 -1.36 -24.45 -7.20
N GLY A 177 -2.65 -24.07 -7.23
CA GLY A 177 -3.41 -23.68 -8.44
C GLY A 177 -2.97 -22.41 -9.17
N VAL A 178 -1.69 -22.02 -9.08
CA VAL A 178 -1.11 -20.79 -9.68
C VAL A 178 -1.05 -20.85 -11.21
N ALA A 179 -1.14 -22.04 -11.78
CA ALA A 179 -1.27 -22.27 -13.23
C ALA A 179 -2.72 -22.47 -13.70
N ASP A 180 -3.71 -22.32 -12.80
CA ASP A 180 -5.11 -22.51 -13.14
C ASP A 180 -5.58 -21.41 -14.13
N PRO A 181 -6.05 -21.77 -15.34
CA PRO A 181 -6.59 -20.81 -16.30
C PRO A 181 -7.75 -19.98 -15.75
N THR A 182 -8.44 -20.44 -14.71
CA THR A 182 -9.51 -19.68 -14.05
C THR A 182 -8.99 -18.41 -13.36
N LEU A 183 -7.70 -18.36 -12.98
CA LEU A 183 -7.08 -17.18 -12.40
C LEU A 183 -6.98 -16.00 -13.38
N ASP A 184 -6.93 -16.29 -14.68
CA ASP A 184 -6.87 -15.26 -15.72
C ASP A 184 -8.27 -14.70 -16.06
N ASP A 185 -9.35 -15.31 -15.55
CA ASP A 185 -10.74 -14.84 -15.70
C ASP A 185 -11.56 -14.89 -14.39
N MET A 186 -10.98 -14.33 -13.32
CA MET A 186 -11.62 -14.21 -12.01
C MET A 186 -13.00 -13.53 -12.08
N TYR A 187 -13.18 -12.55 -12.97
CA TYR A 187 -14.47 -11.88 -13.13
C TYR A 187 -15.59 -12.86 -13.49
N SER A 188 -15.40 -13.76 -14.46
CA SER A 188 -16.44 -14.72 -14.83
C SER A 188 -16.73 -15.74 -13.71
N VAL A 189 -15.75 -16.06 -12.88
CA VAL A 189 -15.91 -16.95 -11.72
C VAL A 189 -16.78 -16.29 -10.64
N TYR A 190 -16.48 -15.03 -10.29
CA TYR A 190 -17.12 -14.34 -9.17
C TYR A 190 -18.31 -13.45 -9.56
N ASN A 191 -18.61 -13.30 -10.84
CA ASN A 191 -19.81 -12.61 -11.34
C ASN A 191 -21.03 -13.54 -11.42
N GLN A 192 -21.11 -14.53 -10.52
CA GLN A 192 -22.18 -15.51 -10.44
C GLN A 192 -23.02 -15.30 -9.17
N CYS A 193 -24.26 -15.76 -9.18
CA CYS A 193 -25.13 -15.67 -8.01
C CYS A 193 -24.51 -16.43 -6.83
N GLY A 194 -24.51 -15.81 -5.63
CA GLY A 194 -23.94 -16.42 -4.44
C GLY A 194 -22.40 -16.37 -4.37
N ALA A 195 -21.74 -15.59 -5.23
CA ALA A 195 -20.31 -15.31 -5.19
C ALA A 195 -20.04 -13.80 -5.26
N ALA A 196 -18.91 -13.37 -4.71
CA ALA A 196 -18.42 -12.00 -4.85
C ALA A 196 -16.91 -11.92 -4.63
N TYR A 197 -16.28 -10.94 -5.29
CA TYR A 197 -14.86 -10.65 -5.12
C TYR A 197 -14.62 -9.15 -5.04
N TRP A 198 -13.78 -8.73 -4.11
CA TRP A 198 -13.34 -7.35 -3.96
C TRP A 198 -11.88 -7.22 -4.32
N VAL A 199 -11.56 -6.13 -5.01
CA VAL A 199 -10.19 -5.71 -5.27
C VAL A 199 -9.84 -4.52 -4.40
N ILE A 200 -8.56 -4.43 -4.07
CA ILE A 200 -7.95 -3.27 -3.43
C ILE A 200 -7.21 -2.53 -4.53
N GLU A 201 -7.72 -1.37 -4.88
CA GLU A 201 -7.05 -0.46 -5.79
C GLU A 201 -6.22 0.56 -5.00
N HIS A 202 -4.99 0.77 -5.42
CA HIS A 202 -4.10 1.79 -4.90
C HIS A 202 -3.48 2.54 -6.07
N ARG A 203 -3.80 3.84 -6.18
CA ARG A 203 -3.26 4.73 -7.24
C ARG A 203 -3.45 4.17 -8.66
N GLY A 204 -4.58 3.51 -8.92
CA GLY A 204 -4.93 2.93 -10.22
C GLY A 204 -4.42 1.51 -10.48
N GLU A 205 -3.68 0.92 -9.53
CA GLU A 205 -3.19 -0.45 -9.62
C GLU A 205 -3.91 -1.36 -8.63
N ILE A 206 -4.20 -2.61 -9.02
CA ILE A 206 -4.72 -3.63 -8.12
C ILE A 206 -3.56 -4.21 -7.31
N VAL A 207 -3.70 -4.16 -5.98
CA VAL A 207 -2.63 -4.53 -5.05
C VAL A 207 -3.03 -5.64 -4.07
N GLY A 208 -4.25 -6.15 -4.21
CA GLY A 208 -4.77 -7.24 -3.42
C GLY A 208 -6.25 -7.48 -3.71
N GLY A 209 -6.78 -8.54 -3.14
CA GLY A 209 -8.19 -8.90 -3.28
C GLY A 209 -8.54 -10.15 -2.51
N GLY A 210 -9.83 -10.43 -2.50
CA GLY A 210 -10.38 -11.61 -1.86
C GLY A 210 -11.88 -11.66 -2.03
N GLY A 211 -12.45 -12.83 -1.83
CA GLY A 211 -13.87 -13.03 -2.06
C GLY A 211 -14.37 -14.35 -1.52
N PHE A 212 -15.61 -14.66 -1.84
CA PHE A 212 -16.22 -15.94 -1.52
C PHE A 212 -17.03 -16.47 -2.70
N ALA A 213 -17.21 -17.79 -2.73
CA ALA A 213 -18.07 -18.47 -3.69
C ALA A 213 -18.76 -19.67 -2.99
N PRO A 214 -19.76 -20.32 -3.61
CA PRO A 214 -20.36 -21.53 -3.06
C PRO A 214 -19.30 -22.63 -2.86
N LEU A 215 -19.36 -23.35 -1.74
CA LEU A 215 -18.52 -24.52 -1.49
C LEU A 215 -19.10 -25.72 -2.25
N ALA A 216 -18.32 -26.33 -3.14
CA ALA A 216 -18.77 -27.47 -3.92
C ALA A 216 -19.14 -28.65 -2.99
N GLY A 217 -20.32 -29.24 -3.21
CA GLY A 217 -20.85 -30.33 -2.39
C GLY A 217 -21.61 -29.89 -1.13
N GLU A 218 -21.62 -28.60 -0.78
CA GLU A 218 -22.23 -28.08 0.45
C GLU A 218 -23.21 -26.91 0.17
N PRO A 219 -24.51 -27.20 -0.02
CA PRO A 219 -25.48 -26.25 -0.57
C PRO A 219 -25.81 -25.03 0.31
N ASN A 220 -25.32 -24.94 1.55
CA ASN A 220 -25.52 -23.81 2.47
C ASN A 220 -24.22 -23.19 2.98
N VAL A 221 -23.08 -23.59 2.41
CA VAL A 221 -21.75 -23.15 2.84
C VAL A 221 -21.10 -22.38 1.70
N CYS A 222 -20.58 -21.20 1.99
CA CYS A 222 -19.68 -20.50 1.09
C CYS A 222 -18.23 -20.71 1.53
N GLU A 223 -17.30 -20.73 0.59
CA GLU A 223 -15.88 -20.73 0.85
C GLU A 223 -15.32 -19.31 0.69
N LEU A 224 -14.65 -18.80 1.72
CA LEU A 224 -13.80 -17.62 1.64
C LEU A 224 -12.46 -18.03 1.04
N GLN A 225 -12.13 -17.49 -0.13
CA GLN A 225 -11.01 -17.98 -0.92
C GLN A 225 -10.33 -16.87 -1.73
N LYS A 226 -9.18 -17.23 -2.30
CA LYS A 226 -8.37 -16.37 -3.18
C LYS A 226 -8.02 -15.02 -2.54
N MET A 227 -7.66 -15.10 -1.25
CA MET A 227 -7.25 -13.98 -0.41
C MET A 227 -5.77 -13.66 -0.64
N TYR A 228 -5.45 -12.74 -1.56
CA TYR A 228 -4.08 -12.39 -1.95
C TYR A 228 -3.81 -10.90 -1.79
N PHE A 229 -2.67 -10.55 -1.20
CA PHE A 229 -2.34 -9.19 -0.82
C PHE A 229 -0.86 -8.91 -1.04
N LEU A 230 -0.52 -7.87 -1.81
CA LEU A 230 0.87 -7.44 -1.92
C LEU A 230 1.39 -6.90 -0.57
N PRO A 231 2.70 -7.02 -0.27
CA PRO A 231 3.28 -6.57 1.00
C PRO A 231 2.95 -5.13 1.40
N GLN A 232 2.77 -4.24 0.42
CA GLN A 232 2.41 -2.84 0.65
C GLN A 232 1.03 -2.64 1.32
N THR A 233 0.15 -3.65 1.28
CA THR A 233 -1.17 -3.60 1.92
C THR A 233 -1.17 -3.97 3.41
N ARG A 234 -0.03 -4.46 3.95
CA ARG A 234 0.11 -4.93 5.34
C ARG A 234 -0.12 -3.79 6.34
N GLY A 235 -0.69 -4.10 7.51
CA GLY A 235 -0.93 -3.12 8.58
C GLY A 235 -2.10 -2.15 8.36
N HIS A 236 -2.77 -2.18 7.21
CA HIS A 236 -3.93 -1.32 6.90
C HIS A 236 -5.30 -1.94 7.22
N GLY A 237 -5.33 -3.20 7.67
CA GLY A 237 -6.57 -3.90 8.01
C GLY A 237 -7.46 -4.21 6.80
N LEU A 238 -6.91 -4.21 5.58
CA LEU A 238 -7.67 -4.38 4.34
C LEU A 238 -8.23 -5.80 4.20
N ALA A 239 -7.43 -6.83 4.54
CA ALA A 239 -7.91 -8.21 4.58
C ALA A 239 -9.13 -8.36 5.52
N LYS A 240 -9.05 -7.80 6.73
CA LYS A 240 -10.16 -7.78 7.70
C LYS A 240 -11.44 -7.16 7.10
N ARG A 241 -11.30 -6.07 6.34
CA ARG A 241 -12.43 -5.39 5.68
C ARG A 241 -13.04 -6.26 4.58
N ILE A 242 -12.22 -6.92 3.76
CA ILE A 242 -12.72 -7.85 2.73
C ILE A 242 -13.48 -9.00 3.39
N VAL A 243 -12.93 -9.65 4.43
CA VAL A 243 -13.64 -10.74 5.13
C VAL A 243 -14.97 -10.25 5.68
N ALA A 244 -15.02 -9.08 6.33
CA ALA A 244 -16.27 -8.54 6.85
C ALA A 244 -17.32 -8.30 5.75
N LEU A 245 -16.92 -7.75 4.60
CA LEU A 245 -17.80 -7.56 3.44
C LEU A 245 -18.27 -8.90 2.86
N SER A 246 -17.37 -9.89 2.77
CA SER A 246 -17.69 -11.25 2.32
C SER A 246 -18.74 -11.91 3.20
N LEU A 247 -18.53 -11.91 4.53
CA LEU A 247 -19.46 -12.53 5.47
C LEU A 247 -20.84 -11.85 5.42
N GLN A 248 -20.87 -10.52 5.44
CA GLN A 248 -22.12 -9.76 5.37
C GLN A 248 -22.91 -10.04 4.09
N LEU A 249 -22.22 -10.16 2.95
CA LEU A 249 -22.90 -10.45 1.68
C LEU A 249 -23.28 -11.93 1.56
N ALA A 250 -22.49 -12.85 2.12
CA ALA A 250 -22.81 -14.26 2.18
C ALA A 250 -24.10 -14.52 2.99
N GLU A 251 -24.26 -13.84 4.14
CA GLU A 251 -25.50 -13.84 4.93
C GLU A 251 -26.70 -13.38 4.08
N GLN A 252 -26.54 -12.31 3.27
CA GLN A 252 -27.59 -11.80 2.39
C GLN A 252 -27.95 -12.77 1.27
N PHE A 253 -27.01 -13.59 0.81
CA PHE A 253 -27.27 -14.68 -0.12
C PHE A 253 -27.85 -15.93 0.55
N GLY A 254 -28.01 -15.94 1.88
CA GLY A 254 -28.63 -17.02 2.62
C GLY A 254 -27.70 -18.16 3.03
N TYR A 255 -26.38 -17.97 2.92
CA TYR A 255 -25.42 -18.94 3.47
C TYR A 255 -25.52 -18.98 5.00
N GLN A 256 -25.38 -20.18 5.56
CA GLN A 256 -25.43 -20.40 7.01
C GLN A 256 -24.02 -20.48 7.62
N GLN A 257 -23.03 -20.81 6.79
CA GLN A 257 -21.66 -21.03 7.21
C GLN A 257 -20.69 -20.51 6.17
N CYS A 258 -19.55 -20.02 6.65
CA CYS A 258 -18.42 -19.63 5.83
C CYS A 258 -17.22 -20.52 6.18
N TYR A 259 -16.74 -21.27 5.20
CA TYR A 259 -15.60 -22.16 5.27
C TYR A 259 -14.36 -21.48 4.69
N LEU A 260 -13.16 -21.88 5.13
CA LEU A 260 -11.91 -21.51 4.47
C LEU A 260 -10.85 -22.60 4.64
N GLU A 261 -9.90 -22.58 3.72
CA GLU A 261 -8.68 -23.37 3.76
C GLU A 261 -7.47 -22.45 3.68
N THR A 262 -6.42 -22.74 4.47
CA THR A 262 -5.16 -22.01 4.46
C THR A 262 -3.99 -22.93 4.85
N THR A 263 -2.76 -22.46 4.67
CA THR A 263 -1.54 -23.20 5.04
C THR A 263 -1.01 -22.73 6.40
N GLU A 264 -0.41 -23.60 7.20
CA GLU A 264 0.08 -23.25 8.55
C GLU A 264 1.19 -22.17 8.53
N CYS A 265 1.93 -22.09 7.41
CA CYS A 265 2.98 -21.08 7.22
C CYS A 265 2.42 -19.65 7.15
N LEU A 266 1.12 -19.46 6.91
CA LEU A 266 0.42 -18.17 6.86
C LEU A 266 -0.15 -17.77 8.23
N ARG A 267 0.69 -17.77 9.27
CA ARG A 267 0.27 -17.51 10.67
C ARG A 267 -0.51 -16.21 10.88
N GLU A 268 -0.18 -15.16 10.11
CA GLU A 268 -0.91 -13.88 10.17
C GLU A 268 -2.36 -14.01 9.69
N ALA A 269 -2.60 -14.83 8.66
CA ALA A 269 -3.94 -15.10 8.15
C ALA A 269 -4.75 -15.94 9.15
N VAL A 270 -4.15 -16.99 9.72
CA VAL A 270 -4.81 -17.81 10.77
C VAL A 270 -5.23 -16.95 11.95
N SER A 271 -4.33 -16.12 12.49
CA SER A 271 -4.66 -15.21 13.60
C SER A 271 -5.75 -14.19 13.25
N LEU A 272 -5.82 -13.74 11.98
CA LEU A 272 -6.89 -12.87 11.52
C LEU A 272 -8.25 -13.58 11.56
N TYR A 273 -8.32 -14.81 11.04
CA TYR A 273 -9.57 -15.58 10.97
C TYR A 273 -10.07 -15.97 12.37
N GLU A 274 -9.19 -16.39 13.27
CA GLU A 274 -9.53 -16.64 14.68
C GLU A 274 -10.15 -15.40 15.35
N LYS A 275 -9.56 -14.21 15.14
CA LYS A 275 -10.09 -12.94 15.66
C LYS A 275 -11.43 -12.54 15.05
N LEU A 276 -11.77 -13.07 13.88
CA LEU A 276 -13.06 -12.88 13.22
C LEU A 276 -14.07 -13.98 13.60
N GLY A 277 -13.70 -14.90 14.49
CA GLY A 277 -14.56 -15.95 15.00
C GLY A 277 -14.76 -17.10 14.02
N PHE A 278 -13.73 -17.41 13.22
CA PHE A 278 -13.59 -18.73 12.60
C PHE A 278 -13.00 -19.70 13.62
N GLU A 279 -13.51 -20.92 13.63
CA GLU A 279 -13.07 -22.02 14.48
C GLU A 279 -12.39 -23.08 13.62
N HIS A 280 -11.33 -23.72 14.15
CA HIS A 280 -10.62 -24.79 13.45
C HIS A 280 -11.50 -26.04 13.34
N LEU A 281 -11.41 -26.75 12.21
CA LEU A 281 -12.04 -28.07 12.03
C LEU A 281 -10.97 -29.18 12.06
N ASP A 282 -11.41 -30.39 12.41
CA ASP A 282 -10.55 -31.59 12.40
C ASP A 282 -10.34 -32.17 11.00
N ALA A 283 -11.21 -31.83 10.03
CA ALA A 283 -11.19 -32.36 8.67
C ALA A 283 -11.77 -31.35 7.65
N PRO A 284 -11.33 -31.40 6.38
CA PRO A 284 -11.84 -30.55 5.32
C PRO A 284 -13.32 -30.83 5.02
N LEU A 285 -14.01 -29.82 4.49
CA LEU A 285 -15.43 -29.86 4.15
C LEU A 285 -15.63 -29.64 2.65
N GLY A 286 -16.62 -30.30 2.05
CA GLY A 286 -16.95 -30.15 0.63
C GLY A 286 -15.94 -30.79 -0.32
N GLN A 287 -15.95 -30.36 -1.57
CA GLN A 287 -15.14 -30.87 -2.67
C GLN A 287 -14.26 -29.74 -3.23
N THR A 288 -13.31 -29.26 -2.41
CA THR A 288 -12.45 -28.10 -2.75
C THR A 288 -11.37 -28.43 -3.77
N GLY A 289 -10.91 -29.69 -3.81
CA GLY A 289 -9.83 -30.11 -4.70
C GLY A 289 -8.46 -29.56 -4.31
N HIS A 290 -8.31 -29.01 -3.09
CA HIS A 290 -7.04 -28.54 -2.55
C HIS A 290 -6.44 -29.58 -1.59
N ASP A 291 -5.50 -30.37 -2.07
CA ASP A 291 -4.84 -31.40 -1.23
C ASP A 291 -3.66 -30.84 -0.39
N ALA A 292 -3.35 -29.54 -0.53
CA ALA A 292 -2.14 -28.91 0.00
C ALA A 292 -2.37 -27.89 1.13
N CYS A 293 -3.61 -27.73 1.59
CA CYS A 293 -3.96 -26.85 2.72
C CYS A 293 -4.05 -27.66 4.01
N GLU A 294 -3.34 -27.21 5.05
CA GLU A 294 -3.22 -27.93 6.33
C GLU A 294 -4.22 -27.42 7.37
N VAL A 295 -4.68 -26.17 7.23
CA VAL A 295 -5.58 -25.51 8.19
C VAL A 295 -6.93 -25.29 7.54
N VAL A 296 -7.95 -25.82 8.18
CA VAL A 296 -9.35 -25.72 7.75
C VAL A 296 -10.16 -25.06 8.86
N MET A 297 -10.97 -24.06 8.51
CA MET A 297 -11.74 -23.31 9.51
C MET A 297 -13.15 -23.02 9.04
N LEU A 298 -14.08 -22.89 9.99
CA LEU A 298 -15.49 -22.63 9.74
C LEU A 298 -16.00 -21.51 10.64
N LYS A 299 -16.92 -20.70 10.11
CA LYS A 299 -17.64 -19.68 10.86
C LYS A 299 -19.13 -19.81 10.60
N MET A 300 -19.94 -19.78 11.66
CA MET A 300 -21.39 -19.59 11.55
C MET A 300 -21.68 -18.13 11.17
N LEU A 301 -22.59 -17.96 10.21
CA LEU A 301 -23.09 -16.67 9.71
C LEU A 301 -24.40 -16.29 10.43
#